data_AF-A0A6J6I136-F1
#
_entry.id   AF-A0A6J6I136-F1
#
_cell.length_a   1.000
_cell.length_b   1.000
_cell.length_c   1.000
_cell.angle_alpha   90.00
_cell.angle_beta   90.00
_cell.angle_gamma   90.00
#
_symmetry.space_group_name_H-M   'P 1'
#
loop_
_entity.id
_entity.type
_entity.pdbx_description
1 polymer ?
#
loop_
_entity_poly.entity_id
_entity_poly.type
_entity_poly.pdbx_seq_one_letter_code
_entity_poly.pdbx_strand_id
1 'polypeptide(L)'
;MPGRVALFIAAICTFGLTIFPTPLIGYSIEHRVFAIASFVLSAGWPLLAMRKRADAPWIIRPTASIIGTALQTVLALWFLSSWTDPTNMTVGVWERVVAVSQALYVSVVLVVCYFSQAKSTSRQQ
;
A
#
# COMPACT_ATOMS: atom_id res chain seq x y z
N MET A 1 -15.61 -5.90 0.52
CA MET A 1 -15.65 -4.45 0.22
C MET A 1 -14.62 -3.63 0.99
N PRO A 2 -14.35 -3.87 2.30
CA PRO A 2 -13.47 -2.99 3.10
C PRO A 2 -12.10 -2.70 2.48
N GLY A 3 -11.39 -3.72 1.99
CA GLY A 3 -10.09 -3.50 1.32
C GLY A 3 -10.15 -2.64 0.04
N ARG A 4 -11.25 -2.67 -0.72
CA ARG A 4 -11.42 -1.81 -1.90
C ARG A 4 -11.63 -0.36 -1.50
N VAL A 5 -12.41 -0.13 -0.44
CA VAL A 5 -12.63 1.21 0.11
C VAL A 5 -11.31 1.79 0.62
N ALA A 6 -10.50 0.98 1.31
CA ALA A 6 -9.18 1.39 1.77
C ALA A 6 -8.27 1.82 0.61
N LEU A 7 -8.21 1.03 -0.47
CA LEU A 7 -7.44 1.39 -1.67
C LEU A 7 -7.95 2.66 -2.35
N PHE A 8 -9.27 2.84 -2.43
CA PHE A 8 -9.87 4.03 -3.02
C PHE A 8 -9.53 5.29 -2.22
N ILE A 9 -9.65 5.24 -0.89
CA ILE A 9 -9.27 6.36 -0.01
C ILE A 9 -7.76 6.59 -0.09
N ALA A 10 -6.94 5.54 -0.11
CA ALA A 10 -5.49 5.67 -0.27
C ALA A 10 -5.12 6.42 -1.56
N ALA A 11 -5.81 6.12 -2.67
CA ALA A 11 -5.64 6.83 -3.93
C ALA A 11 -6.07 8.30 -3.83
N ILE A 12 -7.21 8.62 -3.18
CA ILE A 12 -7.60 10.01 -2.89
C ILE A 12 -6.49 10.74 -2.13
N CYS A 13 -5.89 10.11 -1.11
CA CYS A 13 -4.80 10.70 -0.35
C CYS A 13 -3.57 11.00 -1.23
N THR A 14 -3.28 10.22 -2.27
CA THR A 14 -2.17 10.53 -3.19
C THR A 14 -2.39 11.80 -4.00
N PHE A 15 -3.64 12.15 -4.36
CA PHE A 15 -3.93 13.47 -4.93
C PHE A 15 -3.65 14.58 -3.91
N GLY A 16 -3.94 14.35 -2.62
CA GLY A 16 -3.58 15.27 -1.54
C GLY A 16 -2.08 15.61 -1.50
N LEU A 17 -1.19 14.65 -1.78
CA LEU A 17 0.26 14.89 -1.87
C LEU A 17 0.63 15.86 -3.00
N THR A 18 -0.13 15.83 -4.10
CA THR A 18 0.11 16.73 -5.24
C THR A 18 -0.47 18.12 -5.03
N ILE A 19 -1.57 18.23 -4.27
CA ILE A 19 -2.22 19.51 -3.92
C ILE A 19 -1.43 20.23 -2.83
N PHE A 20 -0.89 19.47 -1.87
CA PHE A 20 -0.09 19.97 -0.75
C PHE A 20 1.35 19.41 -0.85
N PRO A 21 2.19 19.88 -1.79
CA PRO A 21 3.55 19.39 -1.92
C PRO A 21 4.43 19.86 -0.75
N THR A 22 5.44 19.07 -0.41
CA THR A 22 6.45 19.48 0.59
C THR A 22 7.22 20.71 0.05
N PRO A 23 7.29 21.82 0.80
CA PRO A 23 8.01 23.02 0.36
C PRO A 23 9.53 22.76 0.31
N LEU A 24 10.24 23.57 -0.48
CA LEU A 24 11.72 23.47 -0.59
C LEU A 24 12.43 23.73 0.74
N ILE A 25 11.82 24.54 1.61
CA ILE A 25 12.31 24.85 2.95
C ILE A 25 11.17 24.62 3.94
N GLY A 26 11.40 23.82 4.97
CA GLY A 26 10.41 23.55 6.03
C GLY A 26 9.55 22.31 5.78
N TYR A 27 8.30 22.34 6.25
CA TYR A 27 7.35 21.22 6.14
C TYR A 27 5.91 21.71 5.92
N SER A 28 5.07 20.84 5.34
CA SER A 28 3.61 21.01 5.29
C SER A 28 2.93 19.98 6.20
N ILE A 29 1.99 20.42 7.03
CA ILE A 29 1.21 19.54 7.91
C ILE A 29 0.23 18.72 7.07
N GLU A 30 -0.40 19.35 6.08
CA GLU A 30 -1.36 18.77 5.16
C GLU A 30 -0.70 17.62 4.39
N HIS A 31 0.49 17.87 3.82
CA HIS A 31 1.29 16.84 3.15
C HIS A 31 1.51 15.64 4.06
N ARG A 32 1.89 15.89 5.33
CA ARG A 32 2.17 14.83 6.31
C ARG A 32 0.94 13.97 6.57
N VAL A 33 -0.21 14.60 6.78
CA VAL A 33 -1.47 13.90 7.04
C VAL A 33 -1.85 13.03 5.84
N PHE A 34 -1.77 13.56 4.62
CA PHE A 34 -2.07 12.79 3.41
C PHE A 34 -1.07 11.64 3.18
N ALA A 35 0.22 11.85 3.45
CA ALA A 35 1.25 10.83 3.31
C ALA A 35 1.02 9.67 4.29
N ILE A 36 0.81 9.98 5.57
CA ILE A 36 0.55 8.98 6.61
C ILE A 36 -0.73 8.21 6.30
N ALA A 37 -1.82 8.90 5.95
CA ALA A 37 -3.08 8.26 5.61
C ALA A 37 -2.94 7.32 4.40
N SER A 38 -2.27 7.76 3.33
CA SER A 38 -2.03 6.95 2.13
C SER A 38 -1.21 5.71 2.46
N PHE A 39 -0.10 5.85 3.18
CA PHE A 39 0.77 4.72 3.51
C PHE A 39 0.12 3.72 4.45
N VAL A 40 -0.62 4.18 5.46
CA VAL A 40 -1.33 3.29 6.40
C VAL A 40 -2.42 2.50 5.68
N LEU A 41 -3.22 3.16 4.83
CA LEU A 41 -4.28 2.49 4.07
C LEU A 41 -3.70 1.52 3.03
N SER A 42 -2.63 1.91 2.33
CA SER A 42 -1.93 1.07 1.34
C SER A 42 -1.17 -0.11 1.95
N ALA A 43 -0.71 -0.02 3.21
CA ALA A 43 -0.14 -1.16 3.92
C ALA A 43 -1.22 -2.06 4.53
N GLY A 44 -2.32 -1.47 5.02
CA GLY A 44 -3.36 -2.15 5.79
C GLY A 44 -4.50 -2.78 4.97
N TRP A 45 -4.69 -2.39 3.70
CA TRP A 45 -5.76 -2.94 2.87
C TRP A 45 -5.78 -4.48 2.75
N PRO A 46 -4.65 -5.22 2.78
CA PRO A 46 -4.67 -6.69 2.71
C PRO A 46 -5.43 -7.28 3.89
N LEU A 47 -5.28 -6.69 5.08
CA LEU A 47 -6.01 -7.11 6.27
C LEU A 47 -7.53 -6.97 6.08
N LEU A 48 -7.93 -5.88 5.42
CA LEU A 48 -9.32 -5.56 5.09
C LEU A 48 -9.87 -6.33 3.88
N ALA A 49 -9.00 -6.97 3.10
CA ALA A 49 -9.33 -7.77 1.92
C ALA A 49 -9.24 -9.28 2.18
N MET A 50 -8.77 -9.71 3.36
CA MET A 50 -8.55 -11.11 3.69
C MET A 50 -9.77 -11.99 3.46
N ARG A 51 -9.55 -13.18 2.91
CA ARG A 51 -10.56 -14.23 2.81
C ARG A 51 -10.07 -15.50 3.49
N LYS A 52 -10.84 -15.98 4.47
CA LYS A 52 -10.52 -17.19 5.24
C LYS A 52 -10.88 -18.50 4.53
N ARG A 53 -11.63 -18.42 3.43
CA ARG A 53 -12.10 -19.61 2.70
C ARG A 53 -10.95 -20.28 1.92
N ALA A 54 -11.03 -21.61 1.77
CA ALA A 54 -10.00 -22.40 1.10
C ALA A 54 -10.04 -22.30 -0.44
N ASP A 55 -11.16 -21.86 -1.01
CA ASP A 55 -11.38 -21.60 -2.44
C ASP A 55 -10.78 -20.27 -2.91
N ALA A 56 -10.36 -19.41 -1.98
CA ALA A 56 -9.81 -18.11 -2.30
C ALA A 56 -8.36 -18.20 -2.83
N PRO A 57 -7.95 -17.30 -3.76
CA PRO A 57 -6.56 -17.17 -4.19
C PRO A 57 -5.60 -17.08 -3.01
N TRP A 58 -4.47 -17.78 -3.08
CA TRP A 58 -3.53 -17.91 -1.95
C TRP A 58 -3.04 -16.56 -1.40
N ILE A 59 -2.90 -15.56 -2.27
CA ILE A 59 -2.35 -14.24 -1.92
C ILE A 59 -3.27 -13.39 -1.03
N ILE A 60 -4.58 -13.66 -1.03
CA ILE A 60 -5.57 -12.98 -0.17
C ILE A 60 -5.97 -13.82 1.05
N ARG A 61 -5.28 -14.95 1.29
CA ARG A 61 -5.48 -15.78 2.49
C ARG A 61 -4.77 -15.14 3.68
N PRO A 62 -5.19 -15.45 4.93
CA PRO A 62 -4.73 -14.73 6.11
C PRO A 62 -3.20 -14.64 6.24
N THR A 63 -2.50 -15.76 6.06
CA THR A 63 -1.03 -15.79 6.18
C THR A 63 -0.35 -14.84 5.19
N ALA A 64 -0.73 -14.88 3.92
CA ALA A 64 -0.13 -14.02 2.88
C ALA A 64 -0.49 -12.54 3.09
N SER A 65 -1.71 -12.24 3.52
CA SER A 65 -2.13 -10.87 3.81
C SER A 65 -1.43 -10.29 5.04
N ILE A 66 -1.22 -11.07 6.10
CA ILE A 66 -0.44 -10.64 7.28
C ILE A 66 1.00 -10.35 6.88
N ILE A 67 1.64 -11.26 6.15
CA ILE A 67 3.03 -11.08 5.69
C ILE A 67 3.13 -9.84 4.79
N GLY A 68 2.21 -9.69 3.83
CA GLY A 68 2.17 -8.53 2.94
C GLY A 68 2.04 -7.21 3.69
N THR A 69 1.11 -7.13 4.65
CA THR A 69 0.98 -5.95 5.51
C THR A 69 2.23 -5.71 6.34
N ALA A 70 2.80 -6.74 6.97
CA ALA A 70 4.00 -6.61 7.78
C ALA A 70 5.19 -6.06 6.97
N LEU A 71 5.41 -6.58 5.76
CA LEU A 71 6.47 -6.09 4.86
C LEU A 71 6.26 -4.63 4.46
N GLN A 72 5.03 -4.24 4.10
CA GLN A 72 4.72 -2.86 3.77
C GLN A 72 4.84 -1.92 4.98
N THR A 73 4.46 -2.39 6.17
CA THR A 73 4.62 -1.64 7.43
C THR A 73 6.09 -1.44 7.78
N VAL A 74 6.92 -2.49 7.67
CA VAL A 74 8.38 -2.37 7.90
C VAL A 74 9.00 -1.33 6.98
N LEU A 75 8.62 -1.36 5.69
CA LEU A 75 9.12 -0.38 4.72
C LEU A 75 8.61 1.03 5.00
N ALA A 76 7.34 1.19 5.42
CA ALA A 76 6.79 2.48 5.83
C ALA A 76 7.47 3.02 7.11
N LEU A 77 7.78 2.16 8.07
CA LEU A 77 8.54 2.53 9.28
C LEU A 77 9.98 2.93 8.95
N TRP A 78 10.60 2.26 7.97
CA TRP A 78 11.91 2.65 7.47
C TRP A 78 11.89 4.03 6.83
N PHE A 79 10.89 4.32 5.99
CA PHE A 79 10.67 5.67 5.45
C PHE A 79 10.42 6.68 6.58
N LEU A 80 9.58 6.37 7.55
CA LEU A 80 9.31 7.23 8.69
C LEU A 80 10.61 7.58 9.44
N SER A 81 11.47 6.60 9.68
CA SER A 81 12.79 6.82 10.28
C SER A 81 13.66 7.76 9.44
N SER A 82 13.65 7.62 8.11
CA SER A 82 14.39 8.51 7.22
C SER A 82 13.82 9.94 7.24
N TRP A 83 12.50 10.07 7.39
CA TRP A 83 11.77 11.33 7.33
C TRP A 83 11.86 12.15 8.63
N THR A 84 12.06 11.48 9.77
CA THR A 84 12.26 12.13 11.07
C THR A 84 13.65 12.74 11.24
N ASP A 85 14.62 12.37 10.40
CA ASP A 85 15.98 12.91 10.45
C ASP A 85 16.11 14.13 9.52
N PRO A 86 16.28 15.36 10.07
CA PRO A 86 16.38 16.57 9.27
C PRO A 86 17.68 16.65 8.45
N THR A 87 18.68 15.83 8.75
CA THR A 87 19.96 15.80 8.02
C THR A 87 19.95 14.84 6.83
N ASN A 88 18.89 14.03 6.70
CA ASN A 88 18.83 12.99 5.69
C ASN A 88 18.45 13.55 4.32
N MET A 89 19.41 13.59 3.41
CA MET A 89 19.20 14.06 2.03
C MET A 89 18.47 13.04 1.13
N THR A 90 18.21 11.82 1.62
CA THR A 90 17.64 10.71 0.83
C THR A 90 16.15 10.48 1.05
N VAL A 91 15.46 11.35 1.80
CA VAL A 91 14.01 11.21 2.10
C VAL A 91 13.16 11.02 0.84
N GLY A 92 13.39 11.84 -0.19
CA GLY A 92 12.65 11.74 -1.44
C GLY A 92 12.96 10.48 -2.26
N VAL A 93 14.07 9.78 -1.98
CA VAL A 93 14.33 8.45 -2.57
C VAL A 93 13.50 7.41 -1.86
N TRP A 94 13.52 7.41 -0.52
CA TRP A 94 12.73 6.47 0.28
C TRP A 94 11.23 6.62 0.04
N GLU A 95 10.72 7.85 -0.12
CA GLU A 95 9.33 8.10 -0.48
C GLU A 95 8.93 7.36 -1.77
N ARG A 96 9.76 7.46 -2.82
CA ARG A 96 9.55 6.78 -4.10
C ARG A 96 9.63 5.26 -3.95
N VAL A 97 10.58 4.75 -3.17
CA VAL A 97 10.71 3.31 -2.91
C VAL A 97 9.42 2.77 -2.27
N VAL A 98 8.88 3.44 -1.26
CA VAL A 98 7.62 3.02 -0.61
C VAL A 98 6.43 3.15 -1.53
N ALA A 99 6.31 4.27 -2.26
CA ALA A 99 5.20 4.47 -3.18
C ALA A 99 5.17 3.41 -4.30
N VAL A 100 6.34 3.14 -4.90
CA VAL A 100 6.48 2.13 -5.96
C VAL A 100 6.25 0.73 -5.42
N SER A 101 6.77 0.40 -4.24
CA SER A 101 6.55 -0.93 -3.65
C SER A 101 5.08 -1.19 -3.31
N GLN A 102 4.35 -0.18 -2.83
CA GLN A 102 2.93 -0.29 -2.52
C GLN A 102 2.10 -0.45 -3.78
N ALA A 103 2.39 0.34 -4.82
CA ALA A 103 1.75 0.20 -6.13
C ALA A 103 2.03 -1.16 -6.78
N LEU A 104 3.29 -1.62 -6.73
CA LEU A 104 3.69 -2.92 -7.24
C LEU A 104 2.97 -4.05 -6.50
N TYR A 105 2.90 -3.97 -5.18
CA TYR A 105 2.23 -4.99 -4.37
C TYR A 105 0.74 -5.12 -4.72
N VAL A 106 0.00 -4.00 -4.82
CA VAL A 106 -1.40 -4.03 -5.28
C VAL A 106 -1.50 -4.66 -6.68
N SER A 107 -0.60 -4.28 -7.59
CA SER A 107 -0.58 -4.79 -8.97
C SER A 107 -0.36 -6.31 -9.02
N VAL A 108 0.61 -6.82 -8.26
CA VAL A 108 0.88 -8.26 -8.15
C VAL A 108 -0.34 -9.00 -7.59
N VAL A 109 -0.99 -8.46 -6.55
CA VAL A 109 -2.20 -9.09 -5.99
C VAL A 109 -3.32 -9.16 -7.01
N LEU A 110 -3.56 -8.08 -7.76
CA LEU A 110 -4.59 -8.05 -8.81
C LEU A 110 -4.30 -9.08 -9.90
N VAL A 111 -3.06 -9.16 -10.37
CA VAL A 111 -2.63 -10.11 -11.40
C VAL A 111 -2.80 -11.56 -10.91
N VAL A 112 -2.36 -11.88 -9.70
CA VAL A 112 -2.52 -13.22 -9.11
C VAL A 112 -3.99 -13.58 -8.94
N CYS A 113 -4.83 -12.65 -8.48
CA CYS A 113 -6.27 -12.87 -8.37
C CYS A 113 -6.92 -13.11 -9.74
N TYR A 114 -6.53 -12.34 -10.76
CA TYR A 114 -7.03 -12.49 -12.12
C TYR A 114 -6.72 -13.88 -12.69
N PHE A 115 -5.45 -14.31 -12.64
CA PHE A 115 -5.05 -15.63 -13.13
C PHE A 115 -5.64 -16.78 -12.31
N SER A 116 -5.78 -16.62 -10.99
CA SER A 116 -6.42 -17.63 -10.15
C SER A 116 -7.90 -17.81 -10.49
N GLN A 117 -8.62 -16.74 -10.83
CA GLN A 117 -10.02 -16.84 -11.26
C GLN A 117 -10.14 -17.46 -12.65
N ALA A 118 -9.30 -17.08 -13.60
CA ALA A 118 -9.29 -17.64 -14.95
C ALA A 118 -9.11 -19.18 -14.94
N LYS A 119 -8.20 -19.68 -14.08
CA LYS A 119 -7.95 -21.12 -13.91
C LYS A 119 -9.11 -21.88 -13.25
N SER A 120 -9.88 -21.22 -12.39
CA SER A 120 -11.07 -21.85 -11.77
C SER A 120 -12.22 -21.96 -12.77
N THR A 121 -12.44 -20.94 -13.61
CA THR A 121 -13.47 -20.97 -14.66
C THR A 121 -13.21 -22.06 -15.69
N SER A 122 -11.95 -22.23 -16.11
CA SER A 122 -11.58 -23.27 -17.09
C SER A 122 -11.67 -24.71 -16.55
N ARG A 123 -11.79 -24.90 -15.23
CA ARG A 123 -11.97 -26.22 -14.60
C ARG A 123 -13.43 -26.63 -14.41
N GLN A 124 -14.36 -25.69 -14.60
CA GLN A 124 -15.81 -25.95 -14.48
C GLN A 124 -16.50 -26.17 -15.84
N GLN A 125 -15.80 -25.91 -16.94
CA GLN A 125 -16.19 -26.30 -18.30
C GLN A 125 -15.62 -27.67 -18.63
#